data_AF-A0A660YBX6-F1
#
_entry.id   AF-A0A660YBX6-F1
#
_cell.length_a   1.000
_cell.length_b   1.000
_cell.length_c   1.000
_cell.angle_alpha   90.00
_cell.angle_beta   90.00
_cell.angle_gamma   90.00
#
_symmetry.space_group_name_H-M   'P 1'
#
loop_
_entity.id
_entity.type
_entity.pdbx_description
1 polymer ?
#
loop_
_entity_poly.entity_id
_entity_poly.type
_entity_poly.pdbx_seq_one_letter_code
_entity_poly.pdbx_strand_id
1 'polypeptide(L)' 'MQTLEELIDQLPPELQREVRDFAEFLLEKHRRRPRRRLRLDWAGGLKEYRDQYTSLELQKKALEWWGD' A
#
# COMPACT_ATOMS: atom_id res chain seq x y z
N MET A 1 2.16 -0.37 39.66
CA MET A 1 1.88 -0.95 38.33
C MET A 1 3.08 -1.79 37.97
N GLN A 2 2.88 -3.04 37.58
CA GLN A 2 3.96 -3.90 37.11
C GLN A 2 4.40 -3.45 35.71
N THR A 3 5.69 -3.60 35.39
CA THR A 3 6.18 -3.33 34.03
C THR A 3 5.82 -4.48 33.08
N LEU A 4 5.92 -4.24 31.77
CA LEU A 4 5.68 -5.28 30.78
C LEU A 4 6.70 -6.42 30.91
N GLU A 5 7.96 -6.11 31.23
CA GLU A 5 8.98 -7.13 31.46
C GLU A 5 8.63 -8.02 32.65
N GLU A 6 8.19 -7.44 33.77
CA GLU A 6 7.81 -8.17 34.99
C GLU A 6 6.64 -9.14 34.76
N LEU A 7 5.70 -8.78 33.86
CA LEU A 7 4.59 -9.65 33.49
C LEU A 7 5.03 -10.81 32.59
N ILE A 8 6.00 -10.56 31.70
CA ILE A 8 6.55 -11.58 30.80
C ILE A 8 7.37 -12.61 31.59
N ASP A 9 8.14 -12.14 32.58
CA ASP A 9 8.95 -13.01 33.44
C ASP A 9 8.10 -13.96 34.32
N GLN A 10 6.86 -13.58 34.63
CA GLN A 10 5.90 -14.42 35.36
C GLN A 10 5.21 -15.48 34.49
N LEU A 11 5.35 -15.40 33.16
CA LEU A 11 4.70 -16.34 32.26
C LEU A 11 5.48 -17.66 32.15
N PRO A 12 4.78 -18.81 32.03
CA PRO A 12 5.36 -20.07 31.60
C PRO A 12 6.11 -19.94 30.25
N PRO A 13 7.15 -20.75 30.00
CA PRO A 13 7.96 -20.68 28.78
C PRO A 13 7.16 -20.78 27.47
N GLU A 14 6.05 -21.52 27.50
CA GLU A 14 5.15 -21.70 26.36
C GLU A 14 4.44 -20.40 26.00
N LEU A 15 3.99 -19.65 27.02
CA LEU A 15 3.30 -18.38 26.84
C LEU A 15 4.27 -17.23 26.54
N GLN A 16 5.52 -17.29 27.03
CA GLN A 16 6.55 -16.35 26.64
C GLN A 16 6.84 -16.41 25.13
N ARG A 17 6.79 -17.60 24.51
CA ARG A 17 6.91 -17.75 23.05
C ARG A 17 5.76 -17.06 22.33
N GLU A 18 4.53 -17.26 22.78
CA GLU A 18 3.36 -16.63 22.18
C GLU A 18 3.41 -15.09 22.28
N VAL A 19 3.85 -14.55 23.41
CA VAL A 19 4.04 -13.10 23.58
C VAL A 19 5.11 -12.57 22.63
N ARG A 20 6.23 -13.31 22.47
CA ARG A 20 7.28 -12.95 21.52
C ARG A 20 6.75 -12.93 20.08
N ASP A 21 6.06 -13.98 19.66
CA ASP A 21 5.50 -14.08 18.30
C ASP A 21 4.51 -12.93 18.04
N PHE A 22 3.70 -12.58 19.04
CA PHE A 22 2.76 -11.47 18.94
C PHE A 22 3.47 -10.11 18.86
N ALA A 23 4.54 -9.90 19.65
CA ALA A 23 5.34 -8.69 19.60
C ALA A 23 6.02 -8.51 18.23
N GLU A 24 6.61 -9.59 17.68
CA GLU A 24 7.19 -9.61 16.33
C GLU A 24 6.13 -9.29 15.25
N PHE A 25 4.93 -9.87 15.37
CA PHE A 25 3.81 -9.56 14.49
C PHE A 25 3.39 -8.08 14.55
N LEU A 26 3.30 -7.49 15.75
CA LEU A 26 2.92 -6.09 15.91
C LEU A 26 3.95 -5.14 15.30
N LEU A 27 5.25 -5.43 15.47
CA LEU A 27 6.34 -4.66 14.87
C LEU A 27 6.26 -4.69 13.34
N GLU A 28 6.01 -5.87 12.76
CA GLU A 28 5.86 -6.04 11.32
C GLU A 28 4.59 -5.35 10.79
N LYS A 29 3.48 -5.49 11.51
CA LYS A 29 2.21 -4.81 11.18
C LYS A 29 2.34 -3.29 11.18
N HIS A 30 3.10 -2.73 12.13
CA HIS A 30 3.31 -1.29 12.22
C HIS A 30 4.31 -0.77 11.16
N ARG A 31 5.30 -1.58 10.79
CA ARG A 31 6.24 -1.27 9.69
C ARG A 31 5.58 -1.22 8.33
N ARG A 32 4.51 -1.99 8.11
CA ARG A 32 3.70 -1.89 6.89
C ARG A 32 3.05 -0.52 6.85
N ARG A 33 3.62 0.39 6.03
CA ARG A 33 3.02 1.71 5.76
C ARG A 33 1.53 1.50 5.48
N PRO A 34 0.63 2.28 6.12
CA PRO A 34 -0.79 2.21 5.77
C PRO A 34 -0.87 2.36 4.26
N ARG A 35 -1.52 1.39 3.58
CA ARG A 35 -1.75 1.44 2.15
C ARG A 35 -2.41 2.79 1.89
N ARG A 36 -1.63 3.76 1.40
CA ARG A 36 -2.18 5.07 1.05
C ARG A 36 -3.23 4.79 -0.01
N ARG A 37 -4.44 5.35 0.18
CA ARG A 37 -5.46 5.28 -0.86
C ARG A 37 -4.83 5.81 -2.15
N LEU A 38 -5.03 5.09 -3.26
CA LEU A 38 -4.61 5.58 -4.57
C LEU A 38 -5.27 6.94 -4.76
N ARG A 39 -4.45 7.99 -4.92
CA ARG A 39 -4.99 9.35 -5.02
C ARG A 39 -5.78 9.58 -6.31
N LEU A 40 -5.45 8.84 -7.37
CA LEU A 40 -6.08 8.94 -8.69
C LEU A 40 -6.13 10.38 -9.22
N ASP A 41 -5.21 11.27 -8.80
CA ASP A 41 -5.25 12.69 -9.21
C ASP A 41 -5.01 12.86 -10.72
N TRP A 42 -4.48 11.83 -11.39
CA TRP A 42 -4.32 11.78 -12.84
C TRP A 42 -5.64 11.47 -13.57
N ALA A 43 -6.66 10.95 -12.89
CA ALA A 43 -7.92 10.57 -13.50
C ALA A 43 -8.64 11.81 -14.05
N GLY A 44 -8.90 11.80 -15.36
CA GLY A 44 -9.53 12.94 -16.03
C GLY A 44 -8.56 14.07 -16.44
N GLY A 45 -7.25 13.89 -16.30
CA GLY A 45 -6.25 14.89 -16.69
C GLY A 45 -6.27 15.31 -18.16
N LEU A 46 -6.91 14.53 -19.05
CA LEU A 46 -7.07 14.84 -20.48
C LEU A 46 -8.50 15.24 -20.86
N LYS A 47 -9.35 15.61 -19.89
CA LYS A 47 -10.77 15.89 -20.13
C LYS A 47 -10.99 17.01 -21.16
N GLU A 48 -10.11 18.01 -21.19
CA GLU A 48 -10.16 19.15 -22.12
C GLU A 48 -10.01 18.75 -23.60
N TYR A 49 -9.43 17.57 -23.87
CA TYR A 49 -9.24 17.04 -25.22
C TYR A 49 -10.38 16.11 -25.68
N ARG A 50 -11.39 15.88 -24.84
CA ARG A 50 -12.48 14.93 -25.11
C ARG A 50 -13.22 15.22 -26.42
N ASP A 51 -13.45 16.50 -26.71
CA ASP A 51 -14.19 16.92 -27.91
C ASP A 51 -13.24 17.17 -29.11
N GLN A 52 -11.93 17.12 -28.87
CA GLN A 52 -10.90 17.34 -29.89
C GLN A 52 -10.42 16.04 -30.54
N TYR A 53 -10.51 14.92 -29.81
CA TYR A 53 -10.04 13.63 -30.28
C TYR A 53 -11.00 12.50 -29.92
N THR A 54 -11.29 11.67 -30.92
CA THR A 54 -11.94 10.39 -30.74
C THR A 54 -10.92 9.31 -30.35
N SER A 55 -11.39 8.23 -29.72
CA SER A 55 -10.54 7.08 -29.37
C SER A 55 -9.82 6.50 -30.60
N LEU A 56 -10.45 6.53 -31.77
CA LEU A 56 -9.88 6.02 -33.02
C LEU A 56 -8.74 6.90 -33.54
N GLU A 57 -8.85 8.22 -33.45
CA GLU A 57 -7.78 9.15 -33.85
C GLU A 57 -6.57 9.03 -32.94
N LEU A 58 -6.79 8.90 -31.62
CA LEU A 58 -5.71 8.66 -30.67
C LEU A 58 -5.01 7.33 -30.93
N GLN A 59 -5.76 6.28 -31.29
CA GLN A 59 -5.19 4.98 -31.65
C GLN A 59 -4.32 5.08 -32.92
N LYS A 60 -4.79 5.78 -33.95
CA LYS A 60 -4.02 5.99 -35.19
C LYS A 60 -2.75 6.79 -34.93
N LYS A 61 -2.84 7.91 -34.21
CA LYS A 61 -1.69 8.73 -33.79
C LYS A 61 -0.70 7.92 -32.96
N ALA A 62 -1.18 7.05 -32.08
CA ALA A 62 -0.30 6.17 -31.31
C ALA A 62 0.46 5.21 -32.23
N LEU A 63 -0.19 4.57 -33.21
CA LEU A 63 0.51 3.72 -34.17
C LEU A 63 1.54 4.49 -35.01
N GLU A 64 1.22 5.72 -35.41
CA GLU A 64 2.15 6.61 -36.12
C GLU A 64 3.36 7.00 -35.24
N TRP A 65 3.14 7.33 -33.97
CA TRP A 65 4.23 7.69 -33.04
C TRP A 65 5.09 6.50 -32.61
N TRP A 66 4.55 5.29 -32.67
CA TRP A 66 5.28 4.05 -32.37
C TRP A 66 6.05 3.52 -33.59
N GLY A 67 5.92 4.13 -34.76
CA GLY A 67 6.51 3.65 -36.01
C GLY A 67 6.79 4.77 -36.99
N ASP A 68 7.71 5.66 -36.59
CA ASP A 68 9.06 5.75 -37.18
C ASP A 68 10.07 5.13 -36.19
#